data_AF-A0A9N8EL18-F1
#
_entry.id   AF-A0A9N8EL18-F1
#
_cell.length_a   1.000
_cell.length_b   1.000
_cell.length_c   1.000
_cell.angle_alpha   90.00
_cell.angle_beta   90.00
_cell.angle_gamma   90.00
#
_symmetry.space_group_name_H-M   'P 1'
#
loop_
_entity.id
_entity.type
_entity.pdbx_description
1 polymer ?
#
loop_
_entity_poly.entity_id
_entity_poly.type
_entity_poly.pdbx_seq_one_letter_code
_entity_poly.pdbx_strand_id
1 'polypeptide(L)'
;MTQTQSAASPPKTPRNKRNDEGMPLSRTNPVIEATMMLVPIANLAAAAVTAVLAASSGRNMLQTWSLSRQHANGSLPATEIMIDASDSTNEVVSKIQSMKRKELLELYMSSRGPQDLSEIAGEWNGHLLDNDSWIMTAVTGLLSNRMFGMGRKWNGKQFGKENDPQLGINRFHPRNANTKQQAEQSTITPTEHTFDMILRPSKLGARDMSLVLDYTKYQFPLSLWRTMMDEVRIVPLDNGEPRVLIGLGYMAWSGGRMNSSPFVLYRAVEDARDQV
;
A
#
# COMPACT_ATOMS: atom_id res chain seq x y z
N MET A 1 40.36 69.88 0.19
CA MET A 1 41.78 69.45 0.14
C MET A 1 41.84 68.05 0.70
N THR A 2 41.83 67.05 -0.18
CA THR A 2 41.66 65.63 0.20
C THR A 2 42.90 64.90 -0.28
N GLN A 3 43.76 64.53 0.67
CA GLN A 3 45.03 63.86 0.40
C GLN A 3 44.81 62.40 0.00
N THR A 4 45.32 62.07 -1.18
CA THR A 4 45.43 60.71 -1.73
C THR A 4 46.60 60.00 -1.04
N GLN A 5 46.33 58.91 -0.31
CA GLN A 5 47.40 58.06 0.23
C GLN A 5 47.71 56.91 -0.72
N SER A 6 49.02 56.83 -1.02
CA SER A 6 49.69 55.93 -1.95
C SER A 6 49.74 54.48 -1.44
N ALA A 7 49.41 53.53 -2.31
CA ALA A 7 49.54 52.10 -2.07
C ALA A 7 51.02 51.68 -2.00
N ALA A 8 51.42 51.06 -0.89
CA ALA A 8 52.72 50.42 -0.73
C ALA A 8 52.69 49.00 -1.30
N SER A 9 53.70 48.66 -2.11
CA SER A 9 53.86 47.33 -2.71
C SER A 9 54.27 46.29 -1.66
N PRO A 10 53.75 45.04 -1.73
CA PRO A 10 54.13 43.99 -0.79
C PRO A 10 55.57 43.48 -1.05
N PRO A 11 56.26 42.99 0.00
CA PRO A 11 57.62 42.49 -0.11
C PRO A 11 57.67 41.18 -0.91
N LYS A 12 58.64 41.10 -1.83
CA LYS A 12 58.93 39.88 -2.60
C LYS A 12 59.46 38.78 -1.67
N THR A 13 58.69 37.70 -1.53
CA THR A 13 59.07 36.49 -0.81
C THR A 13 60.22 35.76 -1.52
N PRO A 14 61.19 35.19 -0.77
CA PRO A 14 62.31 34.48 -1.35
C PRO A 14 61.85 33.16 -1.99
N ARG A 15 62.30 32.95 -3.24
CA ARG A 15 62.04 31.75 -4.04
C ARG A 15 62.85 30.58 -3.47
N ASN A 16 62.21 29.77 -2.63
CA ASN A 16 62.80 28.58 -2.05
C ASN A 16 62.89 27.49 -3.14
N LYS A 17 64.10 27.18 -3.63
CA LYS A 17 64.36 26.04 -4.51
C LYS A 17 64.25 24.77 -3.65
N ARG A 18 63.05 24.19 -3.59
CA ARG A 18 62.87 22.82 -3.09
C ARG A 18 63.33 21.84 -4.16
N ASN A 19 64.18 20.92 -3.74
CA ASN A 19 64.60 19.76 -4.51
C ASN A 19 63.36 18.89 -4.77
N ASP A 20 63.12 18.56 -6.04
CA ASP A 20 62.18 17.54 -6.47
C ASP A 20 62.71 16.15 -6.07
N GLU A 21 62.54 15.80 -4.80
CA GLU A 21 62.55 14.40 -4.39
C GLU A 21 61.19 13.82 -4.75
N GLY A 22 61.18 12.92 -5.73
CA GLY A 22 59.98 12.27 -6.24
C GLY A 22 59.12 11.73 -5.12
N MET A 23 57.93 12.32 -4.94
CA MET A 23 56.96 11.83 -3.97
C MET A 23 56.62 10.38 -4.30
N PRO A 24 56.76 9.44 -3.34
CA PRO A 24 56.29 8.09 -3.54
C PRO A 24 54.80 8.16 -3.86
N LEU A 25 54.42 7.57 -5.00
CA LEU A 25 53.03 7.39 -5.40
C LEU A 25 52.27 6.82 -4.21
N SER A 26 51.46 7.67 -3.58
CA SER A 26 50.61 7.32 -2.44
C SER A 26 49.76 6.14 -2.88
N ARG A 27 50.03 4.96 -2.30
CA ARG A 27 49.15 3.80 -2.45
C ARG A 27 47.79 4.22 -1.89
N THR A 28 46.85 4.48 -2.80
CA THR A 28 45.46 4.73 -2.45
C THR A 28 44.97 3.57 -1.59
N ASN A 29 44.33 3.92 -0.48
CA ASN A 29 43.83 2.92 0.47
C ASN A 29 42.73 2.11 -0.23
N PRO A 30 42.84 0.78 -0.34
CA PRO A 30 41.88 -0.07 -1.07
C PRO A 30 40.43 0.07 -0.55
N VAL A 31 40.26 0.51 0.70
CA VAL A 31 38.95 0.81 1.28
C VAL A 31 38.29 2.03 0.62
N ILE A 32 39.06 3.03 0.22
CA ILE A 32 38.56 4.25 -0.44
C ILE A 32 38.09 3.90 -1.85
N GLU A 33 38.88 3.12 -2.60
CA GLU A 33 38.51 2.69 -3.95
C GLU A 33 37.24 1.82 -3.96
N ALA A 34 37.11 0.88 -3.03
CA ALA A 34 35.90 0.08 -2.88
C ALA A 34 34.66 0.94 -2.54
N THR A 35 34.81 1.92 -1.63
CA THR A 35 33.70 2.82 -1.27
C THR A 35 33.29 3.71 -2.45
N MET A 36 34.24 4.18 -3.25
CA MET A 36 33.98 5.01 -4.42
C MET A 36 33.24 4.26 -5.55
N MET A 37 33.37 2.93 -5.65
CA MET A 37 32.61 2.12 -6.61
C MET A 37 31.22 1.72 -6.10
N LEU A 38 31.05 1.54 -4.79
CA LEU A 38 29.77 1.11 -4.21
C LEU A 38 28.68 2.18 -4.30
N VAL A 39 29.03 3.46 -4.13
CA VAL A 39 28.05 4.57 -4.16
C VAL A 39 27.38 4.73 -5.53
N PRO A 40 28.11 4.76 -6.67
CA PRO A 40 27.50 4.79 -8.00
C PRO A 40 26.59 3.60 -8.29
N ILE A 41 26.99 2.38 -7.88
CA ILE A 41 26.20 1.16 -8.06
C ILE A 41 24.89 1.27 -7.28
N ALA A 42 24.95 1.70 -6.02
CA ALA A 42 23.76 1.91 -5.19
C ALA A 42 22.83 2.97 -5.77
N ASN A 43 23.36 4.09 -6.26
CA ASN A 43 22.58 5.16 -6.88
C ASN A 43 21.92 4.70 -8.18
N LEU A 44 22.64 3.94 -9.03
CA LEU A 44 22.09 3.38 -10.26
C LEU A 44 20.97 2.39 -9.97
N ALA A 45 21.15 1.51 -8.98
CA ALA A 45 20.14 0.57 -8.55
C ALA A 45 18.89 1.30 -8.02
N ALA A 46 19.08 2.32 -7.17
CA ALA A 46 17.97 3.13 -6.64
C ALA A 46 17.21 3.88 -7.75
N ALA A 47 17.93 4.43 -8.73
CA ALA A 47 17.32 5.10 -9.88
C ALA A 47 16.52 4.11 -10.74
N ALA A 48 17.06 2.92 -11.01
CA ALA A 48 16.36 1.87 -11.74
C ALA A 48 15.08 1.43 -11.02
N VAL A 49 15.15 1.16 -9.71
CA VAL A 49 13.97 0.82 -8.89
C VAL A 49 12.93 1.94 -8.94
N THR A 50 13.36 3.19 -8.78
CA THR A 50 12.46 4.36 -8.83
C THR A 50 11.76 4.48 -10.18
N ALA A 51 12.50 4.33 -11.28
CA ALA A 51 11.96 4.38 -12.63
C ALA A 51 10.93 3.26 -12.88
N VAL A 52 11.21 2.04 -12.42
CA VAL A 52 10.28 0.91 -12.52
C VAL A 52 9.01 1.15 -11.71
N LEU A 53 9.12 1.66 -10.49
CA LEU A 53 7.97 1.99 -9.64
C LEU A 53 7.12 3.13 -10.23
N ALA A 54 7.77 4.15 -10.80
CA ALA A 54 7.11 5.26 -11.46
C ALA A 54 6.35 4.78 -12.72
N ALA A 55 6.99 3.96 -13.55
CA ALA A 55 6.36 3.37 -14.73
C ALA A 55 5.17 2.46 -14.35
N SER A 56 5.33 1.63 -13.33
CA SER A 56 4.24 0.75 -12.84
C SER A 56 3.08 1.55 -12.27
N SER A 57 3.36 2.58 -11.48
CA SER A 57 2.34 3.49 -10.95
C SER A 57 1.63 4.24 -12.08
N GLY A 58 2.37 4.72 -13.08
CA GLY A 58 1.83 5.33 -14.30
C GLY A 58 0.86 4.42 -15.04
N ARG A 59 1.26 3.17 -15.27
CA ARG A 59 0.41 2.15 -15.89
C ARG A 59 -0.86 1.89 -15.07
N ASN A 60 -0.73 1.71 -13.76
CA ASN A 60 -1.87 1.51 -12.86
C ASN A 60 -2.87 2.67 -12.94
N MET A 61 -2.36 3.91 -12.92
CA MET A 61 -3.19 5.12 -13.03
C MET A 61 -3.92 5.21 -14.38
N LEU A 62 -3.23 4.93 -15.49
CA LEU A 62 -3.84 4.92 -16.83
C LEU A 62 -4.91 3.84 -16.95
N GLN A 63 -4.68 2.66 -16.39
CA GLN A 63 -5.63 1.54 -16.40
C GLN A 63 -6.88 1.87 -15.58
N THR A 64 -6.70 2.38 -14.35
CA THR A 64 -7.82 2.83 -13.49
C THR A 64 -8.62 3.94 -14.17
N TRP A 65 -7.94 4.90 -14.82
CA TRP A 65 -8.59 5.99 -15.57
C TRP A 65 -9.41 5.47 -16.75
N SER A 66 -8.82 4.60 -17.56
CA SER A 66 -9.48 4.02 -18.74
C SER A 66 -10.74 3.25 -18.34
N LEU A 67 -10.65 2.36 -17.35
CA LEU A 67 -11.78 1.58 -16.85
C LEU A 67 -12.86 2.46 -16.20
N SER A 68 -12.46 3.45 -15.39
CA SER A 68 -13.43 4.36 -14.76
C SER A 68 -14.23 5.14 -15.81
N ARG A 69 -13.58 5.54 -16.91
CA ARG A 69 -14.23 6.22 -18.03
C ARG A 69 -15.17 5.29 -18.80
N GLN A 70 -14.78 4.04 -19.03
CA GLN A 70 -15.65 3.03 -19.64
C GLN A 70 -16.88 2.76 -18.77
N HIS A 71 -16.71 2.62 -17.46
CA HIS A 71 -17.84 2.46 -16.51
C HIS A 71 -18.80 3.64 -16.56
N ALA A 72 -18.26 4.87 -16.51
CA ALA A 72 -19.07 6.08 -16.54
C ALA A 72 -19.90 6.20 -17.83
N ASN A 73 -19.41 5.62 -18.94
CA ASN A 73 -20.10 5.61 -20.22
C ASN A 73 -21.03 4.40 -20.40
N GLY A 74 -21.17 3.53 -19.40
CA GLY A 74 -21.94 2.29 -19.52
C GLY A 74 -21.35 1.29 -20.53
N SER A 75 -20.09 1.47 -20.91
CA SER A 75 -19.42 0.69 -21.95
C SER A 75 -18.41 -0.31 -21.38
N LEU A 76 -18.44 -0.53 -20.07
CA LEU A 76 -17.64 -1.62 -19.52
C LEU A 76 -18.16 -2.92 -20.14
N PRO A 77 -17.29 -3.76 -20.71
CA PRO A 77 -17.70 -5.11 -21.05
C PRO A 77 -18.32 -5.69 -19.78
N ALA A 78 -19.51 -6.30 -19.93
CA ALA A 78 -20.02 -7.24 -18.95
C ALA A 78 -18.95 -8.32 -18.88
N THR A 79 -17.98 -8.09 -18.00
CA THR A 79 -16.92 -9.04 -17.78
C THR A 79 -17.71 -10.14 -17.10
N GLU A 80 -17.94 -11.24 -17.81
CA GLU A 80 -18.35 -12.51 -17.21
C GLU A 80 -17.19 -12.93 -16.32
N ILE A 81 -17.05 -12.22 -15.20
CA ILE A 81 -16.16 -12.62 -14.13
C ILE A 81 -16.83 -13.89 -13.64
N MET A 82 -16.27 -15.04 -14.02
CA MET A 82 -16.78 -16.38 -13.76
C MET A 82 -16.69 -16.74 -12.27
N ILE A 83 -17.23 -15.88 -11.42
CA ILE A 83 -17.63 -16.21 -10.07
C ILE A 83 -18.96 -16.92 -10.28
N ASP A 84 -18.88 -18.25 -10.35
CA ASP A 84 -20.08 -19.06 -10.37
C ASP A 84 -20.67 -18.91 -8.98
N ALA A 85 -21.94 -18.64 -8.93
CA ALA A 85 -22.57 -18.35 -7.68
C ALA A 85 -22.79 -19.60 -6.81
N SER A 86 -22.57 -20.79 -7.39
CA SER A 86 -22.42 -22.05 -6.67
C SER A 86 -21.03 -22.26 -6.06
N ASP A 87 -20.03 -21.42 -6.39
CA ASP A 87 -18.69 -21.51 -5.82
C ASP A 87 -18.73 -21.31 -4.29
N SER A 88 -17.94 -22.11 -3.59
CA SER A 88 -17.65 -21.89 -2.17
C SER A 88 -16.86 -20.59 -1.98
N THR A 89 -16.93 -20.00 -0.78
CA THR A 89 -16.17 -18.78 -0.44
C THR A 89 -14.67 -18.93 -0.71
N ASN A 90 -14.10 -20.11 -0.46
CA ASN A 90 -12.68 -20.38 -0.72
C ASN A 90 -12.37 -20.43 -2.22
N GLU A 91 -13.24 -21.01 -3.02
CA GLU A 91 -13.09 -21.04 -4.49
C GLU A 91 -13.17 -19.63 -5.07
N VAL A 92 -14.14 -18.82 -4.63
CA VAL A 92 -14.26 -17.42 -5.05
C VAL A 92 -13.00 -16.63 -4.68
N VAL A 93 -12.51 -16.77 -3.44
CA VAL A 93 -11.27 -16.09 -3.00
C VAL A 93 -10.08 -16.55 -3.85
N SER A 94 -9.94 -17.84 -4.12
CA SER A 94 -8.87 -18.38 -4.97
C SER A 94 -8.94 -17.83 -6.40
N LYS A 95 -10.15 -17.73 -6.98
CA LYS A 95 -10.38 -17.11 -8.30
C LYS A 95 -9.93 -15.65 -8.27
N ILE A 96 -10.37 -14.87 -7.29
CA ILE A 96 -9.97 -13.46 -7.12
C ILE A 96 -8.45 -13.31 -6.95
N GLN A 97 -7.80 -14.19 -6.19
CA GLN A 97 -6.34 -14.16 -6.02
C GLN A 97 -5.56 -14.43 -7.31
N SER A 98 -6.16 -15.15 -8.27
CA SER A 98 -5.55 -15.42 -9.57
C SER A 98 -5.74 -14.31 -10.60
N MET A 99 -6.69 -13.40 -10.36
CA MET A 99 -7.03 -12.30 -11.27
C MET A 99 -5.90 -11.28 -11.39
N LYS A 100 -5.78 -10.70 -12.59
CA LYS A 100 -4.92 -9.54 -12.85
C LYS A 100 -5.60 -8.26 -12.40
N ARG A 101 -4.82 -7.18 -12.23
CA ARG A 101 -5.34 -5.90 -11.74
C ARG A 101 -6.54 -5.41 -12.56
N LYS A 102 -6.51 -5.61 -13.88
CA LYS A 102 -7.60 -5.17 -14.78
C LYS A 102 -8.92 -5.85 -14.37
N GLU A 103 -8.89 -7.17 -14.24
CA GLU A 103 -10.03 -8.00 -13.84
C GLU A 103 -10.50 -7.65 -12.42
N LEU A 104 -9.56 -7.36 -11.49
CA LEU A 104 -9.87 -6.92 -10.14
C LEU A 104 -10.56 -5.54 -10.09
N LEU A 105 -10.15 -4.61 -10.96
CA LEU A 105 -10.81 -3.32 -11.09
C LEU A 105 -12.20 -3.46 -11.73
N GLU A 106 -12.34 -4.31 -12.74
CA GLU A 106 -13.64 -4.65 -13.34
C GLU A 106 -14.57 -5.28 -12.31
N LEU A 107 -14.07 -6.23 -11.50
CA LEU A 107 -14.80 -6.84 -10.37
C LEU A 107 -15.23 -5.80 -9.34
N TYR A 108 -14.32 -4.92 -8.94
CA TYR A 108 -14.65 -3.86 -7.98
C TYR A 108 -15.74 -2.94 -8.53
N MET A 109 -15.65 -2.55 -9.80
CA MET A 109 -16.62 -1.64 -10.41
C MET A 109 -17.99 -2.29 -10.63
N SER A 110 -18.05 -3.60 -10.91
CA SER A 110 -19.33 -4.34 -11.01
C SER A 110 -19.94 -4.74 -9.65
N SER A 111 -19.14 -4.73 -8.59
CA SER A 111 -19.57 -5.05 -7.23
C SER A 111 -20.44 -3.92 -6.64
N ARG A 112 -21.39 -4.27 -5.77
CA ARG A 112 -22.26 -3.29 -5.09
C ARG A 112 -21.63 -2.79 -3.79
N GLY A 113 -21.96 -1.58 -3.37
CA GLY A 113 -21.70 -1.16 -1.98
C GLY A 113 -22.63 -1.88 -0.99
N PRO A 114 -22.22 -1.98 0.29
CA PRO A 114 -23.18 -2.26 1.37
C PRO A 114 -24.22 -1.14 1.44
N GLN A 115 -25.47 -1.50 1.69
CA GLN A 115 -26.59 -0.60 1.96
C GLN A 115 -26.53 -0.10 3.40
N ASP A 116 -26.08 -0.95 4.32
CA ASP A 116 -25.87 -0.62 5.72
C ASP A 116 -24.58 -1.26 6.29
N LEU A 117 -24.10 -0.75 7.43
CA LEU A 117 -22.87 -1.25 8.05
C LEU A 117 -23.04 -2.63 8.71
N SER A 118 -24.27 -3.04 9.02
CA SER A 118 -24.54 -4.33 9.66
C SER A 118 -24.36 -5.51 8.70
N GLU A 119 -24.57 -5.32 7.40
CA GLU A 119 -24.29 -6.32 6.36
C GLU A 119 -22.87 -6.89 6.45
N ILE A 120 -21.90 -6.06 6.85
CA ILE A 120 -20.48 -6.41 6.86
C ILE A 120 -19.87 -6.47 8.27
N ALA A 121 -20.67 -6.38 9.32
CA ALA A 121 -20.17 -6.35 10.70
C ALA A 121 -19.34 -7.60 11.06
N GLY A 122 -18.51 -7.51 12.09
CA GLY A 122 -17.70 -8.62 12.58
C GLY A 122 -16.36 -8.77 11.87
N GLU A 123 -15.77 -9.96 11.98
CA GLU A 123 -14.41 -10.24 11.56
C GLU A 123 -14.32 -10.77 10.13
N TRP A 124 -13.30 -10.30 9.41
CA TRP A 124 -13.02 -10.69 8.05
C TRP A 124 -11.54 -11.02 7.89
N ASN A 125 -11.25 -12.16 7.29
CA ASN A 125 -9.91 -12.53 6.85
C ASN A 125 -9.54 -11.74 5.60
N GLY A 126 -8.26 -11.45 5.39
CA GLY A 126 -7.82 -10.62 4.27
C GLY A 126 -6.59 -11.12 3.55
N HIS A 127 -6.56 -10.92 2.23
CA HIS A 127 -5.40 -11.12 1.37
C HIS A 127 -5.13 -9.89 0.53
N LEU A 128 -3.85 -9.51 0.44
CA LEU A 128 -3.40 -8.53 -0.56
C LEU A 128 -3.37 -9.23 -1.93
N LEU A 129 -3.86 -8.53 -2.96
CA LEU A 129 -3.96 -9.06 -4.32
C LEU A 129 -2.84 -8.50 -5.21
N ASP A 130 -2.59 -9.17 -6.34
CA ASP A 130 -1.57 -8.74 -7.28
C ASP A 130 -1.89 -7.36 -7.88
N ASN A 131 -0.86 -6.52 -8.00
CA ASN A 131 -0.97 -5.15 -8.49
C ASN A 131 -0.15 -4.95 -9.78
N ASP A 132 -0.35 -5.85 -10.75
CA ASP A 132 0.25 -5.86 -12.09
C ASP A 132 1.79 -5.94 -12.15
N SER A 133 2.45 -6.35 -11.06
CA SER A 133 3.89 -6.64 -11.04
C SER A 133 4.31 -7.25 -9.70
N TRP A 134 5.22 -8.23 -9.74
CA TRP A 134 5.88 -8.77 -8.55
C TRP A 134 6.55 -7.67 -7.70
N ILE A 135 7.03 -6.59 -8.33
CA ILE A 135 7.67 -5.45 -7.68
C ILE A 135 6.64 -4.65 -6.90
N MET A 136 5.50 -4.32 -7.52
CA MET A 136 4.42 -3.59 -6.84
C MET A 136 3.84 -4.41 -5.70
N THR A 137 3.66 -5.71 -5.91
CA THR A 137 3.19 -6.63 -4.88
C THR A 137 4.18 -6.73 -3.71
N ALA A 138 5.48 -6.77 -3.97
CA ALA A 138 6.51 -6.74 -2.93
C ALA A 138 6.53 -5.40 -2.17
N VAL A 139 6.38 -4.27 -2.87
CA VAL A 139 6.30 -2.94 -2.26
C VAL A 139 5.04 -2.81 -1.41
N THR A 140 3.86 -3.20 -1.91
CA THR A 140 2.64 -3.23 -1.11
C THR A 140 2.82 -4.10 0.13
N GLY A 141 3.40 -5.30 -0.01
CA GLY A 141 3.69 -6.17 1.13
C GLY A 141 4.63 -5.53 2.16
N LEU A 142 5.65 -4.79 1.71
CA LEU A 142 6.55 -4.04 2.58
C LEU A 142 5.82 -2.92 3.31
N LEU A 143 5.06 -2.09 2.57
CA LEU A 143 4.28 -0.98 3.10
C LEU A 143 3.27 -1.48 4.15
N SER A 144 2.44 -2.46 3.79
CA SER A 144 1.35 -2.95 4.65
C SER A 144 1.85 -3.75 5.85
N ASN A 145 2.82 -4.65 5.69
CA ASN A 145 3.22 -5.55 6.78
C ASN A 145 4.36 -4.97 7.62
N ARG A 146 5.40 -4.42 6.98
CA ARG A 146 6.56 -3.95 7.75
C ARG A 146 6.37 -2.56 8.31
N MET A 147 5.85 -1.63 7.52
CA MET A 147 5.78 -0.23 7.94
C MET A 147 4.45 0.10 8.62
N PHE A 148 3.32 -0.25 8.00
CA PHE A 148 2.02 -0.06 8.61
C PHE A 148 1.85 -1.04 9.78
N GLY A 149 1.89 -2.35 9.54
CA GLY A 149 1.75 -3.38 10.59
C GLY A 149 2.88 -3.46 11.63
N MET A 150 3.90 -2.58 11.56
CA MET A 150 5.07 -2.57 12.45
C MET A 150 5.80 -3.93 12.53
N GLY A 151 5.90 -4.62 11.38
CA GLY A 151 6.52 -5.93 11.25
C GLY A 151 5.55 -7.11 11.42
N ARG A 152 4.26 -6.86 11.66
CA ARG A 152 3.22 -7.89 11.69
C ARG A 152 2.58 -8.07 10.31
N LYS A 153 2.14 -9.29 10.02
CA LYS A 153 1.46 -9.60 8.75
C LYS A 153 -0.02 -9.24 8.88
N TRP A 154 -0.51 -8.35 8.01
CA TRP A 154 -1.93 -8.04 7.91
C TRP A 154 -2.72 -9.30 7.55
N ASN A 155 -3.81 -9.54 8.27
CA ASN A 155 -4.63 -10.75 8.08
C ASN A 155 -6.13 -10.46 7.97
N GLY A 156 -6.51 -9.18 7.88
CA GLY A 156 -7.89 -8.79 7.59
C GLY A 156 -8.34 -7.59 8.41
N LYS A 157 -9.66 -7.51 8.63
CA LYS A 157 -10.30 -6.36 9.27
C LYS A 157 -11.42 -6.83 10.18
N GLN A 158 -11.76 -6.01 11.16
CA GLN A 158 -12.99 -6.13 11.93
C GLN A 158 -13.81 -4.86 11.72
N PHE A 159 -15.09 -5.03 11.38
CA PHE A 159 -16.03 -3.93 11.15
C PHE A 159 -17.05 -3.87 12.29
N GLY A 160 -17.16 -2.70 12.91
CA GLY A 160 -17.99 -2.50 14.09
C GLY A 160 -17.27 -2.98 15.36
N LYS A 161 -17.24 -2.11 16.37
CA LYS A 161 -16.91 -2.45 17.75
C LYS A 161 -18.17 -2.46 18.59
N GLU A 162 -18.19 -3.24 19.67
CA GLU A 162 -19.32 -3.35 20.60
C GLU A 162 -19.82 -1.97 21.08
N ASN A 163 -18.90 -1.04 21.31
CA ASN A 163 -19.22 0.31 21.78
C ASN A 163 -19.30 1.38 20.66
N ASP A 164 -18.87 1.05 19.44
CA ASP A 164 -18.90 1.99 18.31
C ASP A 164 -19.04 1.23 16.98
N PRO A 165 -20.28 1.11 16.46
CA PRO A 165 -20.55 0.39 15.22
C PRO A 165 -20.04 1.13 13.99
N GLN A 166 -19.54 2.38 14.10
CA GLN A 166 -18.96 3.13 12.98
C GLN A 166 -17.43 2.97 12.90
N LEU A 167 -16.81 2.28 13.86
CA LEU A 167 -15.37 2.03 13.85
C LEU A 167 -15.05 0.62 13.41
N GLY A 168 -13.95 0.49 12.67
CA GLY A 168 -13.30 -0.78 12.44
C GLY A 168 -11.81 -0.72 12.74
N ILE A 169 -11.17 -1.88 12.71
CA ILE A 169 -9.73 -2.04 12.94
C ILE A 169 -9.12 -2.96 11.90
N ASN A 170 -7.86 -2.70 11.54
CA ASN A 170 -7.08 -3.71 10.84
C ASN A 170 -6.57 -4.74 11.82
N ARG A 171 -6.65 -6.00 11.41
CA ARG A 171 -6.13 -7.13 12.15
C ARG A 171 -4.77 -7.51 11.58
N PHE A 172 -3.88 -7.92 12.47
CA PHE A 172 -2.55 -8.40 12.11
C PHE A 172 -2.24 -9.67 12.91
N HIS A 173 -1.49 -10.58 12.31
CA HIS A 173 -0.95 -11.72 13.04
C HIS A 173 0.02 -11.26 14.15
N PRO A 174 -0.02 -11.85 15.34
CA PRO A 174 0.92 -11.55 16.41
C PRO A 174 2.36 -11.85 15.95
N ARG A 175 3.30 -10.99 16.36
CA ARG A 175 4.72 -11.14 16.03
C ARG A 175 5.28 -12.29 16.87
N ASN A 176 5.73 -13.38 16.22
CA ASN A 176 6.30 -14.58 16.85
C ASN A 176 5.30 -15.37 17.74
N ALA A 177 4.39 -16.14 17.12
CA ALA A 177 3.53 -17.09 17.82
C ALA A 177 4.27 -18.37 18.30
N ASN A 178 5.56 -18.29 18.63
CA ASN A 178 6.35 -19.45 19.05
C ASN A 178 6.01 -19.94 20.47
N THR A 179 5.21 -19.18 21.22
CA THR A 179 4.75 -19.56 22.55
C THR A 179 3.26 -19.28 22.66
N LYS A 180 2.45 -20.32 22.90
CA LYS A 180 0.97 -20.22 23.05
C LYS A 180 0.54 -19.12 24.04
N GLN A 181 1.36 -18.85 25.06
CA GLN A 181 1.11 -17.80 26.06
C GLN A 181 1.23 -16.34 25.54
N GLN A 182 1.98 -16.07 24.46
CA GLN A 182 2.09 -14.71 23.89
C GLN A 182 0.93 -14.38 22.93
N ALA A 183 0.25 -15.39 22.38
CA ALA A 183 -0.92 -15.18 21.53
C ALA A 183 -2.11 -14.64 22.34
N GLU A 184 -2.28 -15.06 23.59
CA GLU A 184 -3.38 -14.64 24.47
C GLU A 184 -3.11 -13.29 25.17
N GLN A 185 -1.84 -12.91 25.36
CA GLN A 185 -1.43 -11.62 25.94
C GLN A 185 -1.14 -10.51 24.91
N SER A 186 -1.33 -10.79 23.63
CA SER A 186 -1.35 -9.76 22.58
C SER A 186 -2.69 -9.01 22.64
N THR A 187 -2.97 -8.40 23.80
CA THR A 187 -4.06 -7.44 23.92
C THR A 187 -3.78 -6.31 22.95
N ILE A 188 -4.58 -6.29 21.88
CA ILE A 188 -4.65 -5.24 20.86
C ILE A 188 -4.53 -3.90 21.59
N THR A 189 -3.42 -3.19 21.42
CA THR A 189 -3.34 -1.82 21.94
C THR A 189 -4.39 -1.01 21.17
N PRO A 190 -5.33 -0.32 21.85
CA PRO A 190 -6.48 0.34 21.23
C PRO A 190 -6.15 1.40 20.15
N THR A 191 -4.88 1.74 19.98
CA THR A 191 -4.35 2.71 19.00
C THR A 191 -3.97 2.10 17.66
N GLU A 192 -4.06 0.79 17.46
CA GLU A 192 -3.54 0.14 16.26
C GLU A 192 -4.55 0.15 15.10
N HIS A 193 -4.27 1.01 14.10
CA HIS A 193 -4.87 1.00 12.76
C HIS A 193 -6.41 1.00 12.69
N THR A 194 -7.04 1.74 13.62
CA THR A 194 -8.47 2.08 13.60
C THR A 194 -8.82 2.93 12.38
N PHE A 195 -10.04 2.81 11.90
CA PHE A 195 -10.62 3.62 10.82
C PHE A 195 -12.10 3.93 11.09
N ASP A 196 -12.55 5.08 10.59
CA ASP A 196 -13.98 5.41 10.49
C ASP A 196 -14.58 4.68 9.27
N MET A 197 -15.79 4.15 9.44
CA MET A 197 -16.58 3.53 8.37
C MET A 197 -17.61 4.51 7.83
N ILE A 198 -17.50 4.85 6.54
CA ILE A 198 -18.33 5.89 5.92
C ILE A 198 -18.94 5.34 4.63
N LEU A 199 -20.26 5.16 4.60
CA LEU A 199 -20.98 4.85 3.36
C LEU A 199 -21.08 6.12 2.50
N ARG A 200 -20.49 6.10 1.31
CA ARG A 200 -20.58 7.21 0.36
C ARG A 200 -20.40 6.74 -1.08
N PRO A 201 -20.84 7.54 -2.07
CA PRO A 201 -20.56 7.26 -3.48
C PRO A 201 -19.06 7.06 -3.71
N SER A 202 -18.73 5.97 -4.41
CA SER A 202 -17.39 5.67 -4.87
C SER A 202 -16.84 6.82 -5.67
N LYS A 203 -15.55 7.09 -5.46
CA LYS A 203 -14.81 8.05 -6.26
C LYS A 203 -14.22 7.42 -7.53
N LEU A 204 -14.39 6.12 -7.71
CA LEU A 204 -14.01 5.33 -8.88
C LEU A 204 -15.27 4.80 -9.60
N GLY A 205 -15.50 5.22 -10.84
CA GLY A 205 -16.61 4.74 -11.68
C GLY A 205 -17.90 5.58 -11.62
N ALA A 206 -19.02 4.96 -12.00
CA ALA A 206 -20.34 5.54 -11.77
C ALA A 206 -20.56 5.63 -10.27
N ARG A 207 -21.36 6.60 -9.83
CA ARG A 207 -21.45 7.04 -8.43
C ARG A 207 -22.13 6.02 -7.49
N ASP A 208 -21.92 4.73 -7.70
CA ASP A 208 -22.46 3.68 -6.84
C ASP A 208 -21.81 3.76 -5.47
N MET A 209 -22.60 3.38 -4.47
CA MET A 209 -22.17 3.40 -3.08
C MET A 209 -20.98 2.48 -2.86
N SER A 210 -20.14 2.87 -1.92
CA SER A 210 -19.00 2.10 -1.42
C SER A 210 -18.86 2.36 0.08
N LEU A 211 -18.30 1.39 0.78
CA LEU A 211 -17.82 1.61 2.14
C LEU A 211 -16.43 2.21 2.06
N VAL A 212 -16.26 3.41 2.62
CA VAL A 212 -14.94 4.02 2.76
C VAL A 212 -14.42 3.83 4.18
N LEU A 213 -13.18 3.35 4.27
CA LEU A 213 -12.42 3.22 5.52
C LEU A 213 -11.46 4.42 5.60
N ASP A 214 -11.78 5.37 6.48
CA ASP A 214 -10.99 6.60 6.65
C ASP A 214 -10.09 6.51 7.88
N TYR A 215 -8.78 6.52 7.66
CA TYR A 215 -7.77 6.41 8.71
C TYR A 215 -7.36 7.75 9.29
N THR A 216 -7.77 8.87 8.67
CA THR A 216 -7.16 10.19 8.88
C THR A 216 -7.12 10.62 10.34
N LYS A 217 -8.20 10.37 11.10
CA LYS A 217 -8.30 10.79 12.52
C LYS A 217 -7.34 10.04 13.46
N TYR A 218 -6.89 8.86 13.05
CA TYR A 218 -6.06 7.97 13.88
C TYR A 218 -4.58 8.05 13.52
N GLN A 219 -4.22 8.96 12.62
CA GLN A 219 -2.85 9.13 12.14
C GLN A 219 -2.28 10.48 12.58
N PHE A 220 -1.00 10.47 12.95
CA PHE A 220 -0.27 11.70 13.25
C PHE A 220 -0.28 12.65 12.03
N PRO A 221 -0.37 13.98 12.19
CA PRO A 221 -0.45 14.92 11.07
C PRO A 221 0.62 14.81 9.97
N LEU A 222 1.82 14.35 10.32
CA LEU A 222 2.94 14.13 9.38
C LEU A 222 3.11 12.66 8.98
N SER A 223 2.21 11.77 9.40
CA SER A 223 2.23 10.35 9.04
C SER A 223 2.00 10.18 7.54
N LEU A 224 2.81 9.35 6.89
CA LEU A 224 2.60 8.94 5.50
C LEU A 224 1.24 8.25 5.29
N TRP A 225 0.70 7.65 6.37
CA TRP A 225 -0.60 6.95 6.37
C TRP A 225 -1.79 7.87 6.59
N ARG A 226 -1.57 9.16 6.87
CA ARG A 226 -2.67 10.11 7.14
C ARG A 226 -3.68 10.20 6.00
N THR A 227 -3.22 9.97 4.77
CA THR A 227 -4.06 10.02 3.57
C THR A 227 -4.52 8.63 3.11
N MET A 228 -4.28 7.60 3.91
CA MET A 228 -4.71 6.25 3.61
C MET A 228 -6.23 6.19 3.66
N MET A 229 -6.81 5.61 2.60
CA MET A 229 -8.22 5.28 2.52
C MET A 229 -8.34 3.93 1.85
N ASP A 230 -9.34 3.16 2.28
CA ASP A 230 -9.78 2.00 1.52
C ASP A 230 -11.21 2.26 1.04
N GLU A 231 -11.55 1.83 -0.18
CA GLU A 231 -12.94 1.69 -0.61
C GLU A 231 -13.27 0.21 -0.76
N VAL A 232 -14.41 -0.23 -0.23
CA VAL A 232 -14.81 -1.65 -0.14
C VAL A 232 -16.21 -1.84 -0.72
N ARG A 233 -16.38 -2.93 -1.47
CA ARG A 233 -17.63 -3.36 -2.10
C ARG A 233 -17.86 -4.85 -1.89
N ILE A 234 -19.12 -5.27 -1.94
CA ILE A 234 -19.56 -6.66 -1.80
C ILE A 234 -19.51 -7.34 -3.17
N VAL A 235 -18.75 -8.43 -3.24
CA VAL A 235 -18.73 -9.30 -4.43
C VAL A 235 -20.05 -10.06 -4.49
N PRO A 236 -20.79 -10.02 -5.60
CA PRO A 236 -22.08 -10.69 -5.71
C PRO A 236 -21.92 -12.21 -5.68
N LEU A 237 -22.73 -12.89 -4.87
CA LEU A 237 -22.87 -14.35 -4.76
C LEU A 237 -24.37 -14.68 -4.69
N ASP A 238 -24.81 -15.82 -5.24
CA ASP A 238 -26.25 -16.16 -5.35
C ASP A 238 -26.91 -16.44 -4.00
N ASN A 239 -26.12 -16.78 -2.98
CA ASN A 239 -26.64 -17.07 -1.65
C ASN A 239 -27.13 -15.82 -0.89
N GLY A 240 -27.04 -14.62 -1.48
CA GLY A 240 -27.53 -13.35 -0.94
C GLY A 240 -26.73 -12.79 0.25
N GLU A 241 -25.99 -13.64 0.96
CA GLU A 241 -25.18 -13.29 2.12
C GLU A 241 -23.80 -12.75 1.71
N PRO A 242 -23.37 -11.58 2.21
CA PRO A 242 -22.04 -11.04 1.94
C PRO A 242 -20.98 -11.93 2.59
N ARG A 243 -20.28 -12.73 1.78
CA ARG A 243 -19.16 -13.57 2.24
C ARG A 243 -17.79 -13.15 1.72
N VAL A 244 -17.77 -12.36 0.65
CA VAL A 244 -16.55 -11.87 0.00
C VAL A 244 -16.70 -10.38 -0.29
N LEU A 245 -15.69 -9.60 0.09
CA LEU A 245 -15.57 -8.18 -0.24
C LEU A 245 -14.32 -7.97 -1.08
N ILE A 246 -14.43 -7.05 -2.02
CA ILE A 246 -13.29 -6.55 -2.79
C ILE A 246 -13.02 -5.11 -2.37
N GLY A 247 -11.75 -4.79 -2.12
CA GLY A 247 -11.34 -3.48 -1.67
C GLY A 247 -10.19 -2.90 -2.45
N LEU A 248 -10.13 -1.57 -2.50
CA LEU A 248 -9.09 -0.78 -3.14
C LEU A 248 -8.50 0.19 -2.11
N GLY A 249 -7.29 -0.10 -1.64
CA GLY A 249 -6.56 0.76 -0.71
C GLY A 249 -5.68 1.76 -1.44
N TYR A 250 -5.65 3.02 -1.02
CA TYR A 250 -4.80 4.03 -1.65
C TYR A 250 -4.34 5.11 -0.68
N MET A 251 -3.27 5.81 -1.06
CA MET A 251 -2.74 6.97 -0.35
C MET A 251 -2.55 8.13 -1.32
N ALA A 252 -2.76 9.37 -0.87
CA ALA A 252 -2.67 10.53 -1.76
C ALA A 252 -1.28 10.68 -2.38
N TRP A 253 -0.21 10.44 -1.61
CA TRP A 253 1.17 10.58 -2.08
C TRP A 253 1.59 9.50 -3.09
N SER A 254 0.87 8.37 -3.15
CA SER A 254 1.18 7.27 -4.06
C SER A 254 0.37 7.31 -5.36
N GLY A 255 -0.28 8.44 -5.69
CA GLY A 255 -1.19 8.56 -6.83
C GLY A 255 -2.68 8.43 -6.49
N GLY A 256 -3.01 8.32 -5.20
CA GLY A 256 -4.39 8.26 -4.71
C GLY A 256 -5.18 7.09 -5.31
N ARG A 257 -6.50 7.28 -5.42
CA ARG A 257 -7.43 6.28 -5.99
C ARG A 257 -7.02 5.73 -7.35
N MET A 258 -6.27 6.50 -8.14
CA MET A 258 -5.84 6.09 -9.47
C MET A 258 -4.77 4.98 -9.42
N ASN A 259 -3.95 4.98 -8.36
CA ASN A 259 -2.95 3.95 -8.11
C ASN A 259 -3.29 3.12 -6.86
N SER A 260 -4.56 2.72 -6.76
CA SER A 260 -5.03 1.88 -5.66
C SER A 260 -4.38 0.49 -5.69
N SER A 261 -4.26 -0.15 -4.53
CA SER A 261 -3.84 -1.53 -4.37
C SER A 261 -5.05 -2.39 -4.03
N PRO A 262 -5.35 -3.45 -4.81
CA PRO A 262 -6.47 -4.31 -4.53
C PRO A 262 -6.20 -5.25 -3.34
N PHE A 263 -7.26 -5.58 -2.60
CA PHE A 263 -7.27 -6.60 -1.55
C PHE A 263 -8.64 -7.28 -1.50
N VAL A 264 -8.68 -8.51 -1.02
CA VAL A 264 -9.93 -9.26 -0.79
C VAL A 264 -10.13 -9.46 0.70
N LEU A 265 -11.38 -9.39 1.15
CA LEU A 265 -11.80 -9.79 2.49
C LEU A 265 -12.82 -10.92 2.38
N TYR A 266 -12.77 -11.89 3.30
CA TYR A 266 -13.72 -13.00 3.30
C TYR A 266 -14.01 -13.50 4.71
N ARG A 267 -15.20 -14.04 4.92
CA ARG A 267 -15.54 -14.79 6.13
C ARG A 267 -15.19 -16.26 5.94
N ALA A 268 -14.57 -16.88 6.95
CA ALA A 268 -14.49 -18.32 6.96
C ALA A 268 -15.93 -18.86 7.08
N VAL A 269 -16.31 -19.81 6.23
CA VAL A 269 -17.52 -20.59 6.49
C VAL A 269 -17.18 -21.48 7.67
N GLU A 270 -17.80 -21.25 8.82
CA GLU A 270 -17.79 -22.26 9.88
C GLU A 270 -18.45 -23.50 9.27
N ASP A 271 -17.66 -24.52 8.99
CA ASP A 271 -18.20 -25.79 8.57
C ASP A 271 -19.17 -26.23 9.67
N ALA A 272 -20.46 -26.31 9.33
CA ALA A 272 -21.54 -26.69 10.25
C ALA A 272 -21.40 -28.14 10.82
N ARG A 273 -20.22 -28.74 10.69
CA ARG A 273 -19.87 -30.09 11.13
C ARG A 273 -19.47 -30.17 12.61
N ASP A 274 -19.26 -29.03 13.28
CA ASP A 274 -18.92 -29.00 14.72
C ASP A 274 -20.11 -28.70 15.64
N GLN A 275 -21.35 -28.74 15.11
CA GLN A 275 -22.59 -28.54 15.91
C GLN A 275 -23.45 -29.81 16.06
N VAL A 276 -22.87 -31.01 15.90
CA VAL A 276 -23.55 -32.30 16.14
C VAL A 276 -23.05 -32.95 17.43
#